data_AF-A0A9D8S8B7-F1
#
_entry.id   AF-A0A9D8S8B7-F1
#
_cell.length_a   1.000
_cell.length_b   1.000
_cell.length_c   1.000
_cell.angle_alpha   90.00
_cell.angle_beta   90.00
_cell.angle_gamma   90.00
#
_symmetry.space_group_name_H-M   'P 1'
#
loop_
_entity.id
_entity.type
_entity.pdbx_description
1 polymer ?
#
loop_
_entity_poly.entity_id
_entity_poly.type
_entity_poly.pdbx_seq_one_letter_code
_entity_poly.pdbx_strand_id
1 'polypeptide(L)'
;MSKKEKKKVNDWQTDVQLDIPEDEIWTYQVPGLAAPHINKPYKYYNFKKAIFVIVIIIAVSLSMYFSVMALQNDTFEYTETENGIEFSKFSNTGYLYELDIDYVSDIEYIAGNNDPKTNFKVVKDTDKPITSVREFTLNCDDKIKTIRIGENVEFVDGKAFYSCWALQNIEVDENNPNYCDVDGVLYNKDKTEILCYPCDHDEYLRQKYGYEKELYKDEVTPEYEKDIQTYVVPSSVKKIAEMCFNYANLRVIYLPEGLETIETLAVFKLHERVDQWGTTPSLTNVYSYVADDVTDTRFTTQKPLGEVYNSLPEGLKFIGSDAFSYNQALEYVYIPESVTYIGHHAFWDTCYKDGGELKGVTVMNVAVSEDEFGKLEVGDDWRPKYDWLLFKKAVDVNYSSEREA
;
A
#
# COMPACT_ATOMS: atom_id res chain seq x y z
N MET A 1 35.79 -57.76 -53.84
CA MET A 1 34.63 -56.89 -54.17
C MET A 1 33.75 -56.87 -52.92
N SER A 2 33.30 -55.77 -52.33
CA SER A 2 32.97 -54.43 -52.82
C SER A 2 33.20 -53.41 -51.68
N LYS A 3 33.71 -52.22 -52.04
CA LYS A 3 33.91 -51.07 -51.14
C LYS A 3 32.53 -50.51 -50.76
N LYS A 4 32.18 -50.46 -49.47
CA LYS A 4 31.08 -49.61 -49.00
C LYS A 4 31.61 -48.19 -48.76
N GLU A 5 31.05 -47.27 -49.54
CA GLU A 5 31.36 -45.85 -49.58
C GLU A 5 31.04 -45.14 -48.25
N LYS A 6 31.91 -44.19 -47.89
CA LYS A 6 31.67 -43.18 -46.86
C LYS A 6 30.63 -42.18 -47.37
N LYS A 7 29.55 -41.97 -46.60
CA LYS A 7 28.76 -40.73 -46.64
C LYS A 7 28.18 -40.45 -45.24
N LYS A 8 28.96 -39.76 -44.39
CA LYS A 8 28.37 -38.88 -43.38
C LYS A 8 28.29 -37.52 -44.04
N VAL A 9 27.15 -37.21 -44.65
CA VAL A 9 26.85 -35.82 -45.03
C VAL A 9 26.68 -35.08 -43.70
N ASN A 10 27.50 -34.06 -43.46
CA ASN A 10 27.35 -33.19 -42.32
C ASN A 10 26.01 -32.44 -42.49
N ASP A 11 25.00 -32.82 -41.73
CA ASP A 11 23.63 -32.25 -41.72
C ASP A 11 23.57 -30.73 -41.38
N TRP A 12 24.73 -30.14 -41.13
CA TRP A 12 24.97 -28.74 -40.85
C TRP A 12 25.14 -27.87 -42.11
N GLN A 13 25.31 -28.47 -43.30
CA GLN A 13 25.53 -27.77 -44.57
C GLN A 13 24.26 -27.56 -45.42
N THR A 14 23.08 -27.71 -44.82
CA THR A 14 21.81 -27.50 -45.54
C THR A 14 21.63 -26.02 -45.87
N ASP A 15 21.59 -25.71 -47.17
CA ASP A 15 21.25 -24.39 -47.69
C ASP A 15 19.75 -24.38 -48.01
N VAL A 16 19.04 -23.32 -47.59
CA VAL A 16 17.61 -23.17 -47.86
C VAL A 16 17.41 -21.97 -48.77
N GLN A 17 16.55 -22.11 -49.78
CA GLN A 17 16.18 -21.04 -50.69
C GLN A 17 14.66 -20.86 -50.62
N LEU A 18 14.21 -19.61 -50.43
CA LEU A 18 12.82 -19.28 -50.74
C LEU A 18 12.76 -19.05 -52.25
N ASP A 19 11.99 -19.87 -52.95
CA ASP A 19 11.67 -19.65 -54.36
C ASP A 19 10.41 -18.80 -54.44
N ILE A 20 10.61 -17.51 -54.70
CA ILE A 20 9.53 -16.55 -54.95
C ILE A 20 9.38 -16.43 -56.47
N PRO A 21 8.18 -16.72 -57.03
CA PRO A 21 7.89 -16.54 -58.45
C PRO A 21 8.18 -15.10 -58.89
N GLU A 22 8.75 -14.91 -60.08
CA GLU A 22 9.17 -13.57 -60.55
C GLU A 22 8.01 -12.57 -60.65
N ASP A 23 6.79 -13.06 -60.90
CA ASP A 23 5.55 -12.28 -60.94
C ASP A 23 5.00 -11.88 -59.55
N GLU A 24 5.51 -12.50 -58.48
CA GLU A 24 5.18 -12.17 -57.09
C GLU A 24 6.25 -11.29 -56.42
N ILE A 25 7.36 -10.98 -57.09
CA ILE A 25 8.39 -10.07 -56.56
C ILE A 25 7.96 -8.61 -56.79
N TRP A 26 7.14 -8.08 -55.89
CA TRP A 26 6.83 -6.65 -55.84
C TRP A 26 8.03 -5.90 -55.23
N THR A 27 9.05 -5.57 -56.03
CA THR A 27 10.20 -4.78 -55.55
C THR A 27 9.85 -3.29 -55.42
N TYR A 28 9.29 -2.88 -54.27
CA TYR A 28 9.48 -1.50 -53.82
C TYR A 28 10.88 -1.37 -53.23
N GLN A 29 11.88 -1.06 -54.07
CA GLN A 29 13.21 -0.76 -53.58
C GLN A 29 13.23 0.65 -52.99
N VAL A 30 13.34 0.76 -51.67
CA VAL A 30 13.53 2.04 -51.00
C VAL A 30 14.94 2.56 -51.32
N PRO A 31 15.10 3.79 -51.84
CA PRO A 31 16.42 4.35 -52.13
C PRO A 31 17.30 4.35 -50.88
N GLY A 32 18.50 3.77 -50.97
CA GLY A 32 19.47 3.69 -49.87
C GLY A 32 19.48 2.38 -49.08
N LEU A 33 18.48 1.50 -49.24
CA LEU A 33 18.53 0.14 -48.68
C LEU A 33 19.12 -0.85 -49.69
N ALA A 34 19.89 -1.81 -49.16
CA ALA A 34 20.41 -2.92 -49.95
C ALA A 34 19.25 -3.76 -50.49
N ALA A 35 19.35 -4.19 -51.76
CA ALA A 35 18.34 -5.03 -52.38
C ALA A 35 18.19 -6.35 -51.59
N PRO A 36 16.95 -6.84 -51.38
CA PRO A 36 16.72 -8.09 -50.69
C PRO A 36 17.39 -9.24 -51.44
N HIS A 37 17.94 -10.21 -50.70
CA HIS A 37 18.63 -11.38 -51.27
C HIS A 37 17.61 -12.44 -51.71
N ILE A 38 16.76 -12.10 -52.68
CA ILE A 38 15.69 -12.96 -53.21
C ILE A 38 16.28 -14.09 -54.06
N ASN A 39 15.73 -15.30 -53.94
CA ASN A 39 16.12 -16.51 -54.69
C ASN A 39 17.63 -16.84 -54.60
N LYS A 40 18.31 -16.38 -53.54
CA LYS A 40 19.71 -16.75 -53.24
C LYS A 40 19.72 -17.76 -52.10
N PRO A 41 20.55 -18.82 -52.16
CA PRO A 41 20.62 -19.84 -51.12
C PRO A 41 21.13 -19.23 -49.80
N TYR A 42 20.33 -19.38 -48.74
CA TYR A 42 20.74 -19.03 -47.38
C TYR A 42 21.65 -20.12 -46.84
N LYS A 43 22.96 -19.88 -46.96
CA LYS A 43 23.96 -20.89 -46.66
C LYS A 43 24.03 -21.24 -45.18
N TYR A 44 24.23 -22.54 -44.91
CA TYR A 44 24.38 -23.11 -43.56
C TYR A 44 23.16 -22.83 -42.68
N TYR A 45 21.95 -22.95 -43.23
CA TYR A 45 20.70 -22.63 -42.55
C TYR A 45 20.59 -23.35 -41.20
N ASN A 46 20.82 -24.67 -41.17
CA ASN A 46 20.73 -25.46 -39.93
C ASN A 46 21.74 -24.98 -38.87
N PHE A 47 22.96 -24.64 -39.28
CA PHE A 47 24.00 -24.11 -38.39
C PHE A 47 23.67 -22.71 -37.87
N LYS A 48 23.23 -21.78 -38.73
CA LYS A 48 22.83 -20.43 -38.33
C LYS A 48 21.56 -20.41 -37.47
N LYS A 49 20.60 -21.29 -37.77
CA LYS A 49 19.42 -21.53 -36.94
C LYS A 49 19.82 -22.05 -35.56
N ALA A 50 20.75 -23.00 -35.48
CA ALA A 50 21.28 -23.48 -34.21
C ALA A 50 22.00 -22.37 -33.43
N ILE A 51 22.83 -21.55 -34.08
CA ILE A 51 23.45 -20.38 -33.45
C ILE A 51 22.39 -19.43 -32.90
N PHE A 52 21.37 -19.08 -33.69
CA PHE A 52 20.30 -18.20 -33.25
C PHE A 52 19.57 -18.75 -32.02
N VAL A 53 19.21 -20.05 -32.02
CA VAL A 53 18.60 -20.72 -30.87
C VAL A 53 19.52 -20.67 -29.65
N ILE A 54 20.82 -20.95 -29.81
CA ILE A 54 21.80 -20.88 -28.72
C ILE A 54 21.91 -19.45 -28.16
N VAL A 55 21.95 -18.43 -29.02
CA VAL A 55 22.01 -17.02 -28.60
C VAL A 55 20.76 -16.64 -27.80
N ILE A 56 19.57 -17.06 -28.25
CA ILE A 56 18.33 -16.83 -27.50
C ILE A 56 18.35 -17.56 -26.16
N ILE A 57 18.80 -18.83 -26.11
CA ILE A 57 18.93 -19.57 -24.85
C ILE A 57 19.90 -18.88 -23.90
N ILE A 58 21.05 -18.41 -24.38
CA ILE A 58 22.04 -17.68 -23.58
C ILE A 58 21.45 -16.36 -23.08
N ALA A 59 20.77 -15.60 -23.93
CA ALA A 59 20.15 -14.32 -23.56
C ALA A 59 19.05 -14.52 -22.51
N VAL A 60 18.18 -15.52 -22.68
CA VAL A 60 17.15 -15.87 -21.69
C VAL A 60 17.79 -16.36 -20.39
N SER A 61 18.83 -17.20 -20.46
CA SER A 61 19.51 -17.72 -19.27
C SER A 61 20.23 -16.61 -18.49
N LEU A 62 20.90 -15.68 -19.19
CA LEU A 62 21.51 -14.50 -18.59
C LEU A 62 20.45 -13.59 -17.97
N SER A 63 19.35 -13.34 -18.67
CA SER A 63 18.23 -12.54 -18.14
C SER A 63 17.66 -13.18 -16.87
N MET A 64 17.37 -14.49 -16.88
CA MET A 64 16.92 -15.21 -15.69
C MET A 64 17.94 -15.16 -14.55
N TYR A 65 19.24 -15.31 -14.86
CA TYR A 65 20.31 -15.22 -13.85
C TYR A 65 20.36 -13.84 -13.19
N PHE A 66 20.33 -12.75 -13.98
CA PHE A 66 20.31 -11.39 -13.43
C PHE A 66 19.03 -11.08 -12.66
N SER A 67 17.87 -11.54 -13.13
CA SER A 67 16.61 -11.40 -12.39
C SER A 67 16.63 -12.16 -11.07
N VAL A 68 17.22 -13.35 -11.02
CA VAL A 68 17.37 -14.14 -9.79
C VAL A 68 18.36 -13.48 -8.83
N MET A 69 19.49 -12.96 -9.32
CA MET A 69 20.47 -12.25 -8.48
C MET A 69 19.90 -10.95 -7.90
N ALA A 70 19.10 -10.19 -8.66
CA ALA A 70 18.41 -9.00 -8.15
C ALA A 70 17.37 -9.34 -7.05
N LEU A 71 16.86 -10.57 -7.04
CA LEU A 71 15.94 -11.10 -6.04
C LEU A 71 16.66 -11.67 -4.79
N GLN A 72 17.99 -11.74 -4.78
CA GLN A 72 18.73 -12.49 -3.75
C GLN A 72 19.33 -11.65 -2.62
N ASN A 73 19.29 -10.31 -2.71
CA ASN A 73 19.90 -9.45 -1.71
C ASN A 73 18.90 -8.43 -1.15
N ASP A 74 18.89 -8.26 0.17
CA ASP A 74 18.25 -7.11 0.78
C ASP A 74 19.07 -5.87 0.41
N THR A 75 18.40 -4.79 0.01
CA THR A 75 19.09 -3.57 -0.42
C THR A 75 18.57 -2.36 0.34
N PHE A 76 19.49 -1.58 0.87
CA PHE A 76 19.26 -0.27 1.44
C PHE A 76 19.83 0.77 0.49
N GLU A 77 19.01 1.70 -0.01
CA GLU A 77 19.45 2.81 -0.84
C GLU A 77 19.27 4.12 -0.10
N TYR A 78 20.33 4.94 -0.12
CA TYR A 78 20.39 6.22 0.56
C TYR A 78 20.78 7.33 -0.41
N THR A 79 20.27 8.53 -0.17
CA THR A 79 20.62 9.74 -0.94
C THR A 79 21.19 10.79 0.01
N GLU A 80 22.40 11.27 -0.26
CA GLU A 80 22.95 12.44 0.46
C GLU A 80 22.26 13.71 -0.04
N THR A 81 21.70 14.49 0.89
CA THR A 81 21.02 15.76 0.63
C THR A 81 21.67 16.88 1.43
N GLU A 82 21.27 18.13 1.18
CA GLU A 82 21.71 19.28 1.98
C GLU A 82 21.28 19.18 3.46
N ASN A 83 20.22 18.41 3.75
CA ASN A 83 19.64 18.24 5.08
C ASN A 83 20.05 16.90 5.75
N GLY A 84 21.08 16.23 5.23
CA GLY A 84 21.56 14.95 5.74
C GLY A 84 21.23 13.76 4.82
N ILE A 85 21.14 12.57 5.39
CA ILE A 85 21.02 11.32 4.65
C ILE A 85 19.56 10.88 4.59
N GLU A 86 19.02 10.82 3.38
CA GLU A 86 17.67 10.34 3.11
C GLU A 86 17.67 8.85 2.82
N PHE A 87 16.82 8.09 3.51
CA PHE A 87 16.53 6.71 3.17
C PHE A 87 15.49 6.68 2.05
N SER A 88 15.89 6.22 0.86
CA SER A 88 15.11 6.42 -0.37
C SER A 88 14.48 5.15 -0.92
N LYS A 89 15.05 3.98 -0.64
CA LYS A 89 14.47 2.70 -1.06
C LYS A 89 14.98 1.53 -0.24
N PHE A 90 14.08 0.60 0.05
CA PHE A 90 14.33 -0.66 0.70
C PHE A 90 13.81 -1.81 -0.16
N SER A 91 14.54 -2.92 -0.19
CA SER A 91 14.08 -4.19 -0.76
C SER A 91 14.45 -5.31 0.19
N ASN A 92 13.48 -6.20 0.42
CA ASN A 92 13.61 -7.32 1.34
C ASN A 92 13.38 -8.64 0.58
N THR A 93 14.33 -9.55 0.69
CA THR A 93 14.32 -10.94 0.21
C THR A 93 13.37 -11.82 1.00
N GLY A 94 12.92 -11.31 2.14
CA GLY A 94 11.82 -11.82 2.93
C GLY A 94 12.21 -12.45 4.27
N TYR A 95 13.45 -12.19 4.71
CA TYR A 95 14.01 -12.72 5.95
C TYR A 95 14.24 -11.65 7.03
N LEU A 96 14.13 -10.37 6.68
CA LEU A 96 14.07 -9.28 7.65
C LEU A 96 12.62 -9.08 8.11
N TYR A 97 12.42 -9.10 9.41
CA TYR A 97 11.13 -8.84 10.07
C TYR A 97 11.14 -7.56 10.91
N GLU A 98 12.32 -7.00 11.17
CA GLU A 98 12.53 -5.79 11.94
C GLU A 98 13.48 -4.88 11.17
N LEU A 99 13.18 -3.58 11.17
CA LEU A 99 13.96 -2.57 10.48
C LEU A 99 14.19 -1.37 11.39
N ASP A 100 15.45 -1.02 11.58
CA ASP A 100 15.83 0.19 12.29
C ASP A 100 16.16 1.29 11.26
N ILE A 101 15.50 2.43 11.38
CA ILE A 101 15.70 3.64 10.59
C ILE A 101 16.37 4.66 11.53
N ASP A 102 17.66 4.45 11.79
CA ASP A 102 18.47 5.28 12.68
C ASP A 102 19.80 5.71 12.03
N TYR A 103 20.53 4.75 11.47
CA TYR A 103 21.80 4.95 10.80
C TYR A 103 21.85 4.20 9.48
N VAL A 104 22.73 4.64 8.56
CA VAL A 104 22.96 3.94 7.29
C VAL A 104 23.30 2.48 7.57
N SER A 105 22.51 1.60 6.98
CA SER A 105 22.58 0.15 7.19
C SER A 105 22.99 -0.56 5.91
N ASP A 106 23.71 -1.67 6.06
CA ASP A 106 24.09 -2.55 4.95
C ASP A 106 24.03 -4.02 5.41
N ILE A 107 24.13 -4.94 4.46
CA ILE A 107 24.08 -6.37 4.69
C ILE A 107 25.47 -6.97 4.57
N GLU A 108 25.92 -7.63 5.65
CA GLU A 108 27.12 -8.47 5.62
C GLU A 108 26.74 -9.95 5.63
N TYR A 109 27.13 -10.67 4.56
CA TYR A 109 26.94 -12.11 4.47
C TYR A 109 27.99 -12.89 5.28
N ILE A 110 27.52 -13.89 6.04
CA ILE A 110 28.32 -14.73 6.91
C ILE A 110 28.94 -15.87 6.09
N ALA A 111 30.25 -15.76 5.85
CA ALA A 111 31.00 -16.78 5.11
C ALA A 111 30.84 -18.18 5.73
N GLY A 112 30.48 -19.16 4.90
CA GLY A 112 30.29 -20.55 5.33
C GLY A 112 28.89 -20.88 5.85
N ASN A 113 27.99 -19.90 5.98
CA ASN A 113 26.57 -20.14 6.21
C ASN A 113 25.80 -20.07 4.87
N ASN A 114 25.12 -21.15 4.51
CA ASN A 114 24.33 -21.23 3.27
C ASN A 114 22.81 -21.16 3.53
N ASP A 115 22.37 -21.04 4.78
CA ASP A 115 20.95 -20.87 5.10
C ASP A 115 20.54 -19.40 4.86
N PRO A 116 19.70 -19.11 3.86
CA PRO A 116 19.34 -17.73 3.51
C PRO A 116 18.61 -16.99 4.64
N LYS A 117 18.09 -17.70 5.65
CA LYS A 117 17.46 -17.09 6.82
C LYS A 117 18.44 -16.54 7.85
N THR A 118 19.68 -17.03 7.83
CA THR A 118 20.66 -16.78 8.90
C THR A 118 22.06 -16.46 8.36
N ASN A 119 22.24 -16.42 7.04
CA ASN A 119 23.52 -16.17 6.40
C ASN A 119 23.88 -14.69 6.29
N PHE A 120 23.17 -13.80 6.96
CA PHE A 120 23.40 -12.37 6.90
C PHE A 120 23.26 -11.72 8.28
N LYS A 121 23.82 -10.51 8.40
CA LYS A 121 23.58 -9.58 9.49
C LYS A 121 23.42 -8.17 8.93
N VAL A 122 22.59 -7.37 9.57
CA VAL A 122 22.53 -5.93 9.31
C VAL A 122 23.66 -5.27 10.08
N VAL A 123 24.48 -4.49 9.37
CA VAL A 123 25.54 -3.65 9.96
C VAL A 123 25.17 -2.19 9.80
N LYS A 124 25.57 -1.35 10.77
CA LYS A 124 25.25 0.08 10.79
C LYS A 124 26.52 0.92 10.77
N ASP A 125 26.50 2.00 10.01
CA ASP A 125 27.51 3.06 10.02
C ASP A 125 27.04 4.17 10.97
N THR A 126 27.48 4.11 12.23
CA THR A 126 27.05 5.04 13.30
C THR A 126 27.53 6.47 13.09
N ASP A 127 28.46 6.71 12.17
CA ASP A 127 28.90 8.05 11.80
C ASP A 127 27.94 8.71 10.77
N LYS A 128 26.93 7.97 10.30
CA LYS A 128 25.97 8.38 9.26
C LYS A 128 24.53 8.21 9.73
N PRO A 129 24.01 9.11 10.58
CA PRO A 129 22.61 9.10 10.98
C PRO A 129 21.70 9.38 9.79
N ILE A 130 20.56 8.67 9.75
CA ILE A 130 19.49 8.92 8.78
C ILE A 130 18.67 10.11 9.28
N THR A 131 18.44 11.10 8.42
CA THR A 131 17.68 12.30 8.77
C THR A 131 16.29 12.34 8.14
N SER A 132 16.07 11.64 7.03
CA SER A 132 14.74 11.59 6.40
C SER A 132 14.39 10.24 5.78
N VAL A 133 13.09 9.97 5.64
CA VAL A 133 12.53 8.79 4.97
C VAL A 133 11.61 9.25 3.86
N ARG A 134 11.90 8.83 2.63
CA ARG A 134 11.17 9.27 1.44
C ARG A 134 9.86 8.52 1.25
N GLU A 135 8.95 9.09 0.48
CA GLU A 135 7.78 8.39 -0.06
C GLU A 135 8.17 7.03 -0.67
N PHE A 136 7.35 6.00 -0.43
CA PHE A 136 7.51 4.67 -1.01
C PHE A 136 8.83 3.94 -0.70
N THR A 137 9.56 4.37 0.34
CA THR A 137 10.82 3.72 0.73
C THR A 137 10.65 2.23 0.98
N LEU A 138 9.60 1.81 1.71
CA LEU A 138 9.30 0.40 2.00
C LEU A 138 8.12 -0.15 1.17
N ASN A 139 7.88 0.41 -0.02
CA ASN A 139 6.70 0.09 -0.81
C ASN A 139 6.46 -1.43 -1.00
N CYS A 140 5.30 -1.90 -0.56
CA CYS A 140 4.85 -3.29 -0.68
C CYS A 140 5.73 -4.33 0.06
N ASP A 141 6.47 -3.95 1.10
CA ASP A 141 7.14 -4.96 1.93
C ASP A 141 6.10 -5.82 2.68
N ASP A 142 6.17 -7.13 2.49
CA ASP A 142 5.20 -8.09 3.05
C ASP A 142 5.77 -8.94 4.20
N LYS A 143 6.89 -8.52 4.80
CA LYS A 143 7.57 -9.24 5.89
C LYS A 143 7.92 -8.40 7.09
N ILE A 144 8.24 -7.11 6.93
CA ILE A 144 8.59 -6.24 8.04
C ILE A 144 7.39 -6.10 8.97
N LYS A 145 7.61 -6.47 10.23
CA LYS A 145 6.61 -6.43 11.31
C LYS A 145 6.83 -5.27 12.25
N THR A 146 8.09 -4.88 12.46
CA THR A 146 8.45 -3.78 13.35
C THR A 146 9.39 -2.82 12.65
N ILE A 147 9.09 -1.53 12.75
CA ILE A 147 9.97 -0.44 12.33
C ILE A 147 10.37 0.36 13.56
N ARG A 148 11.65 0.71 13.69
CA ARG A 148 12.17 1.57 14.76
C ARG A 148 12.73 2.86 14.17
N ILE A 149 12.22 4.00 14.59
CA ILE A 149 12.64 5.31 14.11
C ILE A 149 13.60 5.93 15.12
N GLY A 150 14.83 6.23 14.69
CA GLY A 150 15.89 6.76 15.55
C GLY A 150 15.72 8.24 15.91
N GLU A 151 16.51 8.70 16.88
CA GLU A 151 16.46 10.08 17.41
C GLU A 151 16.73 11.18 16.37
N ASN A 152 17.54 10.88 15.35
CA ASN A 152 18.00 11.84 14.34
C ASN A 152 17.08 11.97 13.12
N VAL A 153 15.99 11.18 13.06
CA VAL A 153 15.04 11.25 11.94
C VAL A 153 14.16 12.48 12.11
N GLU A 154 14.32 13.43 11.20
CA GLU A 154 13.65 14.73 11.18
C GLU A 154 12.39 14.73 10.32
N PHE A 155 12.35 13.91 9.27
CA PHE A 155 11.24 13.87 8.34
C PHE A 155 10.90 12.45 7.88
N VAL A 156 9.62 12.08 8.00
CA VAL A 156 9.06 10.85 7.45
C VAL A 156 7.90 11.24 6.54
N ASP A 157 8.01 10.90 5.26
CA ASP A 157 6.90 11.06 4.33
C ASP A 157 5.76 10.10 4.71
N GLY A 158 4.51 10.58 4.70
CA GLY A 158 3.33 9.76 5.04
C GLY A 158 3.18 8.50 4.18
N LYS A 159 3.74 8.50 2.96
CA LYS A 159 3.71 7.35 2.04
C LYS A 159 4.89 6.38 2.21
N ALA A 160 5.81 6.63 3.15
CA ALA A 160 7.03 5.82 3.30
C ALA A 160 6.75 4.32 3.52
N PHE A 161 5.65 4.01 4.22
CA PHE A 161 5.24 2.66 4.63
C PHE A 161 4.07 2.10 3.80
N TYR A 162 3.84 2.65 2.61
CA TYR A 162 2.73 2.25 1.77
C TYR A 162 2.72 0.74 1.48
N SER A 163 1.57 0.10 1.72
CA SER A 163 1.33 -1.33 1.48
C SER A 163 2.27 -2.27 2.24
N CYS A 164 2.78 -1.86 3.41
CA CYS A 164 3.50 -2.75 4.32
C CYS A 164 2.53 -3.67 5.08
N TRP A 165 1.94 -4.67 4.40
CA TRP A 165 0.81 -5.45 4.93
C TRP A 165 1.13 -6.30 6.17
N ALA A 166 2.40 -6.60 6.42
CA ALA A 166 2.83 -7.33 7.60
C ALA A 166 3.23 -6.42 8.77
N LEU A 167 3.21 -5.10 8.59
CA LEU A 167 3.64 -4.15 9.61
C LEU A 167 2.65 -4.16 10.77
N GLN A 168 3.16 -4.44 11.96
CA GLN A 168 2.38 -4.61 13.19
C GLN A 168 2.65 -3.48 14.19
N ASN A 169 3.87 -2.92 14.19
CA ASN A 169 4.32 -1.99 15.21
C ASN A 169 5.34 -0.99 14.66
N ILE A 170 5.23 0.29 15.05
CA ILE A 170 6.25 1.32 14.84
C ILE A 170 6.67 1.85 16.20
N GLU A 171 7.97 1.82 16.49
CA GLU A 171 8.57 2.33 17.73
C GLU A 171 9.39 3.57 17.38
N VAL A 172 9.32 4.62 18.19
CA VAL A 172 10.10 5.83 17.99
C VAL A 172 11.00 6.06 19.20
N ASP A 173 12.27 6.40 18.97
CA ASP A 173 13.18 6.78 20.05
C ASP A 173 12.59 7.91 20.88
N GLU A 174 12.60 7.76 22.21
CA GLU A 174 12.02 8.74 23.13
C GLU A 174 12.63 10.15 22.96
N ASN A 175 13.89 10.22 22.53
CA ASN A 175 14.64 11.45 22.28
C ASN A 175 14.36 12.07 20.90
N ASN A 176 13.62 11.38 20.01
CA ASN A 176 13.26 11.96 18.72
C ASN A 176 12.41 13.24 18.95
N PRO A 177 12.83 14.40 18.44
CA PRO A 177 12.15 15.67 18.72
C PRO A 177 10.89 15.89 17.87
N ASN A 178 10.71 15.15 16.78
CA ASN A 178 9.66 15.39 15.77
C ASN A 178 8.54 14.35 15.79
N TYR A 179 8.84 13.14 16.26
CA TYR A 179 7.93 12.00 16.22
C TYR A 179 7.82 11.32 17.59
N CYS A 180 6.73 10.59 17.76
CA CYS A 180 6.55 9.63 18.85
C CYS A 180 5.62 8.50 18.39
N ASP A 181 5.67 7.36 19.05
CA ASP A 181 4.64 6.35 18.92
C ASP A 181 3.67 6.38 20.11
N VAL A 182 2.43 5.98 19.86
CA VAL A 182 1.44 5.67 20.89
C VAL A 182 0.90 4.29 20.62
N ASP A 183 1.26 3.35 21.49
CA ASP A 183 0.88 1.94 21.38
C ASP A 183 1.24 1.33 20.01
N GLY A 184 2.39 1.73 19.43
CA GLY A 184 2.84 1.19 18.13
C GLY A 184 2.36 1.93 16.88
N VAL A 185 1.64 3.03 17.04
CA VAL A 185 1.14 3.89 15.95
C VAL A 185 1.96 5.17 15.88
N LEU A 186 2.34 5.61 14.67
CA LEU A 186 3.23 6.75 14.46
C LEU A 186 2.48 8.10 14.48
N TYR A 187 2.97 9.02 15.32
CA TYR A 187 2.50 10.40 15.44
C TYR A 187 3.63 11.40 15.31
N ASN A 188 3.28 12.65 15.02
CA ASN A 188 4.18 13.76 15.32
C ASN A 188 4.35 13.92 16.85
N LYS A 189 5.38 14.63 17.29
CA LYS A 189 5.74 14.69 18.72
C LYS A 189 4.60 15.21 19.59
N ASP A 190 3.89 16.20 19.08
CA ASP A 190 2.77 16.87 19.76
C ASP A 190 1.45 16.08 19.68
N LYS A 191 1.41 14.94 18.96
CA LYS A 191 0.21 14.10 18.74
C LYS A 191 -0.97 14.88 18.14
N THR A 192 -0.67 15.86 17.29
CA THR A 192 -1.67 16.60 16.52
C THR A 192 -1.89 16.01 15.14
N GLU A 193 -0.99 15.14 14.67
CA GLU A 193 -1.09 14.43 13.40
C GLU A 193 -0.74 12.95 13.61
N ILE A 194 -1.62 12.07 13.15
CA ILE A 194 -1.33 10.64 13.01
C ILE A 194 -0.80 10.39 11.60
N LEU A 195 0.39 9.79 11.50
CA LEU A 195 1.09 9.62 10.23
C LEU A 195 0.88 8.23 9.63
N CYS A 196 0.94 7.18 10.46
CA CYS A 196 0.83 5.81 9.98
C CYS A 196 0.28 4.89 11.08
N TYR A 197 -0.79 4.18 10.74
CA TYR A 197 -1.33 3.06 11.48
C TYR A 197 -0.90 1.75 10.80
N PRO A 198 -0.18 0.84 11.50
CA PRO A 198 0.28 -0.42 10.90
C PRO A 198 -0.87 -1.29 10.37
N CYS A 199 -0.72 -1.89 9.19
CA CYS A 199 -1.81 -2.65 8.56
C CYS A 199 -2.26 -3.87 9.38
N ASP A 200 -1.31 -4.59 10.02
CA ASP A 200 -1.54 -5.79 10.84
C ASP A 200 -1.39 -5.46 12.35
N HIS A 201 -1.73 -4.23 12.74
CA HIS A 201 -1.62 -3.76 14.13
C HIS A 201 -2.49 -4.58 15.12
N ASP A 202 -3.64 -5.07 14.67
CA ASP A 202 -4.52 -5.92 15.46
C ASP A 202 -3.79 -7.21 15.91
N GLU A 203 -2.85 -7.72 15.12
CA GLU A 203 -1.99 -8.85 15.51
C GLU A 203 -1.04 -8.49 16.65
N TYR A 204 -0.44 -7.29 16.61
CA TYR A 204 0.36 -6.77 17.71
C TYR A 204 -0.50 -6.64 18.98
N LEU A 205 -1.70 -6.07 18.87
CA LEU A 205 -2.62 -5.93 20.00
C LEU A 205 -3.04 -7.30 20.58
N ARG A 206 -3.31 -8.31 19.72
CA ARG A 206 -3.57 -9.68 20.16
C ARG A 206 -2.39 -10.26 20.95
N GLN A 207 -1.16 -10.04 20.50
CA GLN A 207 0.03 -10.56 21.16
C GLN A 207 0.34 -9.82 22.47
N LYS A 208 0.17 -8.50 22.49
CA LYS A 208 0.46 -7.64 23.65
C LYS A 208 -0.59 -7.76 24.75
N TYR A 209 -1.86 -7.77 24.39
CA TYR A 209 -2.97 -7.67 25.33
C TYR A 209 -3.86 -8.91 25.40
N GLY A 210 -3.51 -9.99 24.70
CA GLY A 210 -4.33 -11.20 24.59
C GLY A 210 -4.54 -11.92 25.92
N TYR A 211 -5.40 -11.37 26.79
CA TYR A 211 -5.76 -11.84 28.13
C TYR A 211 -5.72 -13.37 28.19
N GLU A 212 -4.56 -13.83 28.67
CA GLU A 212 -4.07 -15.20 28.80
C GLU A 212 -4.61 -16.25 27.81
N LYS A 213 -3.70 -16.69 26.93
CA LYS A 213 -3.66 -17.92 26.10
C LYS A 213 -4.13 -19.23 26.77
N GLU A 214 -4.54 -19.21 28.04
CA GLU A 214 -5.15 -20.33 28.77
C GLU A 214 -6.66 -20.17 29.06
N LEU A 215 -7.24 -18.97 29.05
CA LEU A 215 -8.65 -18.74 29.41
C LEU A 215 -9.63 -18.82 28.22
N TYR A 216 -9.13 -18.66 26.98
CA TYR A 216 -9.97 -18.54 25.78
C TYR A 216 -9.49 -19.39 24.60
N LYS A 217 -8.92 -20.57 24.87
CA LYS A 217 -8.44 -21.49 23.82
C LYS A 217 -9.53 -21.93 22.83
N ASP A 218 -10.81 -21.80 23.21
CA ASP A 218 -11.91 -22.42 22.47
C ASP A 218 -12.94 -21.43 21.89
N GLU A 219 -12.94 -20.13 22.25
CA GLU A 219 -13.85 -19.14 21.64
C GLU A 219 -13.22 -17.74 21.59
N VAL A 220 -12.83 -17.30 20.39
CA VAL A 220 -12.68 -15.87 20.09
C VAL A 220 -14.09 -15.29 20.07
N THR A 221 -14.50 -14.58 21.13
CA THR A 221 -15.84 -13.98 21.18
C THR A 221 -15.91 -12.77 20.22
N PRO A 222 -17.04 -12.55 19.51
CA PRO A 222 -17.20 -11.39 18.63
C PRO A 222 -16.93 -10.02 19.29
N GLU A 223 -17.09 -9.91 20.60
CA GLU A 223 -16.82 -8.69 21.38
C GLU A 223 -15.32 -8.39 21.51
N TYR A 224 -14.47 -9.43 21.58
CA TYR A 224 -13.01 -9.28 21.66
C TYR A 224 -12.39 -8.79 20.35
N GLU A 225 -12.80 -9.37 19.22
CA GLU A 225 -12.33 -8.92 17.89
C GLU A 225 -12.73 -7.48 17.65
N LYS A 226 -13.92 -7.08 18.14
CA LYS A 226 -14.39 -5.71 18.06
C LYS A 226 -13.44 -4.75 18.77
N ASP A 227 -12.93 -5.06 19.96
CA ASP A 227 -12.06 -4.16 20.72
C ASP A 227 -10.70 -3.92 20.03
N ILE A 228 -10.05 -4.98 19.52
CA ILE A 228 -8.75 -4.86 18.83
C ILE A 228 -8.85 -4.28 17.41
N GLN A 229 -10.04 -4.33 16.81
CA GLN A 229 -10.35 -3.69 15.52
C GLN A 229 -11.04 -2.34 15.70
N THR A 230 -11.08 -1.81 16.92
CA THR A 230 -11.59 -0.48 17.23
C THR A 230 -10.42 0.44 17.54
N TYR A 231 -10.39 1.59 16.89
CA TYR A 231 -9.37 2.60 17.15
C TYR A 231 -9.98 3.90 17.64
N VAL A 232 -9.41 4.45 18.71
CA VAL A 232 -9.74 5.79 19.22
C VAL A 232 -8.63 6.74 18.86
N VAL A 233 -8.92 7.68 17.98
CA VAL A 233 -7.97 8.74 17.64
C VAL A 233 -7.91 9.71 18.83
N PRO A 234 -6.73 10.01 19.42
CA PRO A 234 -6.60 10.91 20.56
C PRO A 234 -7.17 12.31 20.33
N SER A 235 -7.69 12.94 21.38
CA SER A 235 -8.38 14.24 21.33
C SER A 235 -7.52 15.41 20.83
N SER A 236 -6.19 15.29 20.94
CA SER A 236 -5.23 16.28 20.44
C SER A 236 -5.10 16.27 18.92
N VAL A 237 -5.52 15.21 18.24
CA VAL A 237 -5.32 15.04 16.80
C VAL A 237 -6.20 16.01 16.02
N LYS A 238 -5.56 16.75 15.12
CA LYS A 238 -6.17 17.69 14.17
C LYS A 238 -6.13 17.16 12.74
N LYS A 239 -5.23 16.23 12.44
CA LYS A 239 -5.01 15.75 11.08
C LYS A 239 -4.73 14.24 11.05
N ILE A 240 -5.36 13.56 10.10
CA ILE A 240 -5.03 12.20 9.69
C ILE A 240 -4.27 12.29 8.37
N ALA A 241 -3.02 11.83 8.35
CA ALA A 241 -2.14 11.94 7.19
C ALA A 241 -2.59 11.07 6.02
N GLU A 242 -2.01 11.35 4.84
CA GLU A 242 -2.27 10.60 3.62
C GLU A 242 -1.92 9.12 3.82
N MET A 243 -2.81 8.22 3.39
CA MET A 243 -2.67 6.77 3.53
C MET A 243 -2.53 6.23 4.96
N CYS A 244 -2.79 7.03 6.00
CA CYS A 244 -2.55 6.67 7.40
C CYS A 244 -3.08 5.29 7.82
N PHE A 245 -4.35 4.99 7.54
CA PHE A 245 -5.01 3.72 7.86
C PHE A 245 -5.18 2.82 6.64
N ASN A 246 -4.48 3.08 5.53
CA ASN A 246 -4.74 2.31 4.31
C ASN A 246 -4.55 0.81 4.56
N TYR A 247 -5.50 -0.01 4.09
CA TYR A 247 -5.45 -1.46 4.27
C TYR A 247 -5.45 -1.97 5.73
N ALA A 248 -5.67 -1.10 6.72
CA ALA A 248 -5.71 -1.52 8.12
C ALA A 248 -6.91 -2.42 8.41
N ASN A 249 -6.74 -3.34 9.36
CA ASN A 249 -7.80 -4.21 9.84
C ASN A 249 -8.64 -3.54 10.95
N LEU A 250 -9.32 -2.44 10.61
CA LEU A 250 -10.19 -1.71 11.54
C LEU A 250 -11.66 -1.83 11.14
N ARG A 251 -12.51 -2.13 12.13
CA ARG A 251 -13.97 -2.15 11.99
C ARG A 251 -14.61 -0.84 12.41
N VAL A 252 -14.06 -0.19 13.43
CA VAL A 252 -14.61 1.02 14.01
C VAL A 252 -13.51 2.04 14.27
N ILE A 253 -13.75 3.29 13.89
CA ILE A 253 -12.86 4.41 14.19
C ILE A 253 -13.65 5.48 14.95
N TYR A 254 -13.11 5.92 16.09
CA TYR A 254 -13.61 7.06 16.86
C TYR A 254 -12.72 8.29 16.60
N LEU A 255 -13.33 9.36 16.10
CA LEU A 255 -12.67 10.60 15.73
C LEU A 255 -13.01 11.72 16.73
N PRO A 256 -12.05 12.51 17.20
CA PRO A 256 -12.35 13.62 18.10
C PRO A 256 -13.07 14.74 17.35
N GLU A 257 -13.98 15.46 18.02
CA GLU A 257 -14.62 16.66 17.45
C GLU A 257 -13.61 17.74 17.02
N GLY A 258 -12.40 17.71 17.58
CA GLY A 258 -11.33 18.63 17.22
C GLY A 258 -10.62 18.33 15.90
N LEU A 259 -10.92 17.22 15.21
CA LEU A 259 -10.27 16.82 13.95
C LEU A 259 -10.68 17.75 12.80
N GLU A 260 -9.71 18.26 12.04
CA GLU A 260 -9.94 19.24 10.97
C GLU A 260 -9.72 18.66 9.56
N THR A 261 -8.83 17.68 9.43
CA THR A 261 -8.38 17.17 8.12
C THR A 261 -8.27 15.65 8.12
N ILE A 262 -8.87 15.02 7.10
CA ILE A 262 -8.62 13.65 6.69
C ILE A 262 -8.02 13.70 5.29
N GLU A 263 -6.76 13.34 5.15
CA GLU A 263 -6.04 13.45 3.87
C GLU A 263 -6.44 12.38 2.83
N THR A 264 -5.88 12.54 1.64
CA THR A 264 -6.04 11.60 0.52
C THR A 264 -5.74 10.17 0.95
N LEU A 265 -6.59 9.22 0.56
CA LEU A 265 -6.43 7.78 0.83
C LEU A 265 -6.29 7.40 2.32
N ALA A 266 -6.57 8.31 3.26
CA ALA A 266 -6.28 8.13 4.68
C ALA A 266 -6.96 6.90 5.30
N VAL A 267 -8.17 6.55 4.87
CA VAL A 267 -8.97 5.40 5.33
C VAL A 267 -9.29 4.49 4.14
N PHE A 268 -8.37 4.38 3.20
CA PHE A 268 -8.57 3.65 1.95
C PHE A 268 -8.61 2.14 2.17
N LYS A 269 -9.71 1.50 1.73
CA LYS A 269 -9.87 0.05 1.63
C LYS A 269 -9.44 -0.70 2.89
N LEU A 270 -10.07 -0.37 4.03
CA LEU A 270 -9.88 -1.16 5.24
C LEU A 270 -10.42 -2.56 5.00
N HIS A 271 -9.66 -3.57 5.39
CA HIS A 271 -10.05 -4.95 5.15
C HIS A 271 -9.64 -5.90 6.26
N GLU A 272 -10.40 -6.98 6.37
CA GLU A 272 -10.02 -8.12 7.19
C GLU A 272 -8.95 -8.94 6.47
N ARG A 273 -8.09 -9.59 7.25
CA ARG A 273 -6.99 -10.44 6.77
C ARG A 273 -7.39 -11.26 5.56
N VAL A 274 -6.54 -11.25 4.54
CA VAL A 274 -6.73 -12.04 3.32
C VAL A 274 -6.63 -13.52 3.67
N ASP A 275 -7.73 -14.25 3.51
CA ASP A 275 -7.73 -15.70 3.59
C ASP A 275 -7.79 -16.33 2.18
N GLN A 276 -7.87 -17.65 2.12
CA GLN A 276 -7.94 -18.40 0.86
C GLN A 276 -9.23 -18.12 0.03
N TRP A 277 -10.21 -17.41 0.58
CA TRP A 277 -11.50 -17.11 -0.04
C TRP A 277 -11.62 -15.66 -0.51
N GLY A 278 -10.69 -14.79 -0.13
CA GLY A 278 -10.61 -13.41 -0.59
C GLY A 278 -10.36 -12.43 0.56
N THR A 279 -10.55 -11.16 0.25
CA THR A 279 -10.39 -10.05 1.19
C THR A 279 -11.74 -9.35 1.31
N THR A 280 -12.27 -9.20 2.53
CA THR A 280 -13.53 -8.50 2.78
C THR A 280 -13.27 -7.15 3.45
N PRO A 281 -13.94 -6.06 3.02
CA PRO A 281 -13.86 -4.79 3.72
C PRO A 281 -14.31 -4.90 5.18
N SER A 282 -13.64 -4.19 6.08
CA SER A 282 -13.85 -4.32 7.53
C SER A 282 -14.55 -3.13 8.17
N LEU A 283 -14.35 -1.91 7.66
CA LEU A 283 -14.90 -0.69 8.28
C LEU A 283 -16.43 -0.69 8.25
N THR A 284 -17.06 -0.82 9.42
CA THR A 284 -18.53 -0.79 9.56
C THR A 284 -19.04 0.56 10.02
N ASN A 285 -18.25 1.30 10.82
CA ASN A 285 -18.66 2.57 11.39
C ASN A 285 -17.51 3.55 11.60
N VAL A 286 -17.83 4.83 11.48
CA VAL A 286 -17.00 5.94 11.93
C VAL A 286 -17.84 6.77 12.89
N TYR A 287 -17.34 6.91 14.12
CA TYR A 287 -17.98 7.70 15.16
C TYR A 287 -17.20 8.98 15.42
N SER A 288 -17.88 10.04 15.85
CA SER A 288 -17.25 11.19 16.49
C SER A 288 -17.51 11.16 17.99
N TYR A 289 -16.63 11.79 18.77
CA TYR A 289 -16.79 11.85 20.22
C TYR A 289 -16.41 13.20 20.83
N VAL A 290 -17.11 13.55 21.91
CA VAL A 290 -16.96 14.79 22.67
C VAL A 290 -16.29 14.49 24.00
N ALA A 291 -14.97 14.50 24.02
CA ALA A 291 -14.18 14.39 25.24
C ALA A 291 -12.81 15.06 25.08
N ASP A 292 -12.39 15.76 26.14
CA ASP A 292 -11.05 16.33 26.27
C ASP A 292 -10.08 15.29 26.86
N ASP A 293 -8.79 15.50 26.64
CA ASP A 293 -7.68 14.72 27.24
C ASP A 293 -7.74 13.19 26.98
N VAL A 294 -8.44 12.76 25.91
CA VAL A 294 -8.39 11.36 25.45
C VAL A 294 -7.03 11.10 24.82
N THR A 295 -6.21 10.29 25.50
CA THR A 295 -4.90 9.83 25.01
C THR A 295 -4.84 8.32 24.79
N ASP A 296 -5.86 7.59 25.27
CA ASP A 296 -5.95 6.14 25.12
C ASP A 296 -6.47 5.82 23.72
N THR A 297 -5.73 5.01 22.97
CA THR A 297 -6.05 4.65 21.60
C THR A 297 -7.05 3.49 21.51
N ARG A 298 -7.44 2.91 22.65
CA ARG A 298 -8.39 1.81 22.73
C ARG A 298 -9.70 2.27 23.38
N PHE A 299 -10.81 1.82 22.83
CA PHE A 299 -12.10 2.00 23.50
C PHE A 299 -12.20 1.03 24.68
N THR A 300 -12.49 1.53 25.88
CA THR A 300 -12.82 0.67 27.02
C THR A 300 -14.03 1.22 27.74
N THR A 301 -14.93 0.34 28.19
CA THR A 301 -16.13 0.72 28.98
C THR A 301 -15.80 1.47 30.28
N GLN A 302 -14.53 1.41 30.73
CA GLN A 302 -14.03 2.08 31.92
C GLN A 302 -13.60 3.53 31.67
N LYS A 303 -13.36 3.93 30.41
CA LYS A 303 -13.03 5.30 30.00
C LYS A 303 -14.00 5.75 28.89
N PRO A 304 -15.23 6.14 29.24
CA PRO A 304 -16.22 6.53 28.25
C PRO A 304 -15.79 7.80 27.50
N LEU A 305 -16.00 7.82 26.19
CA LEU A 305 -15.64 8.93 25.29
C LEU A 305 -16.62 10.12 25.33
N GLY A 306 -17.22 10.39 26.49
CA GLY A 306 -18.28 11.39 26.61
C GLY A 306 -19.47 11.08 25.70
N GLU A 307 -19.97 12.09 24.98
CA GLU A 307 -21.01 11.91 23.97
C GLU A 307 -20.39 11.36 22.69
N VAL A 308 -21.02 10.34 22.11
CA VAL A 308 -20.60 9.67 20.88
C VAL A 308 -21.71 9.80 19.85
N TYR A 309 -21.33 10.00 18.59
CA TYR A 309 -22.26 10.10 17.48
C TYR A 309 -21.79 9.24 16.32
N ASN A 310 -22.71 8.57 15.63
CA ASN A 310 -22.44 7.90 14.37
C ASN A 310 -22.27 8.98 13.29
N SER A 311 -21.13 9.66 13.27
CA SER A 311 -20.87 10.79 12.38
C SER A 311 -19.40 11.09 12.19
N LEU A 312 -19.08 11.78 11.10
CA LEU A 312 -17.83 12.54 11.04
C LEU A 312 -17.89 13.75 12.02
N PRO A 313 -16.75 14.20 12.56
CA PRO A 313 -16.71 15.25 13.58
C PRO A 313 -17.03 16.64 13.03
N GLU A 314 -17.72 17.46 13.82
CA GLU A 314 -18.12 18.85 13.52
C GLU A 314 -16.93 19.84 13.40
N GLY A 315 -15.71 19.41 13.73
CA GLY A 315 -14.50 20.16 13.42
C GLY A 315 -13.98 19.94 12.00
N LEU A 316 -14.46 18.92 11.29
CA LEU A 316 -13.87 18.43 10.05
C LEU A 316 -14.14 19.39 8.89
N LYS A 317 -13.08 19.86 8.23
CA LYS A 317 -13.16 20.82 7.12
C LYS A 317 -12.82 20.18 5.78
N PHE A 318 -11.88 19.23 5.78
CA PHE A 318 -11.28 18.67 4.58
C PHE A 318 -11.34 17.15 4.59
N ILE A 319 -11.95 16.58 3.53
CA ILE A 319 -11.92 15.16 3.24
C ILE A 319 -11.17 14.98 1.91
N GLY A 320 -10.04 14.29 1.95
CA GLY A 320 -9.17 14.10 0.79
C GLY A 320 -9.73 13.17 -0.27
N SER A 321 -9.02 13.08 -1.40
CA SER A 321 -9.41 12.20 -2.50
C SER A 321 -9.29 10.74 -2.07
N ASP A 322 -10.24 9.91 -2.48
CA ASP A 322 -10.30 8.48 -2.16
C ASP A 322 -10.22 8.14 -0.65
N ALA A 323 -10.47 9.12 0.24
CA ALA A 323 -10.22 8.99 1.67
C ALA A 323 -10.91 7.78 2.31
N PHE A 324 -12.14 7.47 1.89
CA PHE A 324 -12.93 6.33 2.37
C PHE A 324 -13.27 5.33 1.25
N SER A 325 -12.57 5.37 0.11
CA SER A 325 -12.88 4.48 -1.03
C SER A 325 -12.79 3.00 -0.64
N TYR A 326 -13.66 2.17 -1.26
CA TYR A 326 -13.74 0.72 -1.11
C TYR A 326 -14.12 0.18 0.27
N ASN A 327 -14.58 1.02 1.20
CA ASN A 327 -15.13 0.58 2.48
C ASN A 327 -16.59 0.10 2.31
N GLN A 328 -16.80 -1.03 1.65
CA GLN A 328 -18.14 -1.55 1.29
C GLN A 328 -18.94 -2.09 2.48
N ALA A 329 -18.31 -2.30 3.63
CA ALA A 329 -18.99 -2.70 4.87
C ALA A 329 -19.60 -1.50 5.62
N LEU A 330 -19.29 -0.27 5.20
CA LEU A 330 -19.84 0.95 5.77
C LEU A 330 -21.25 1.16 5.20
N GLU A 331 -22.25 1.28 6.07
CA GLU A 331 -23.65 1.40 5.66
C GLU A 331 -24.21 2.83 5.76
N TYR A 332 -23.54 3.68 6.53
CA TYR A 332 -24.00 5.02 6.90
C TYR A 332 -22.84 6.01 6.93
N VAL A 333 -23.10 7.25 6.47
CA VAL A 333 -22.18 8.38 6.60
C VAL A 333 -22.98 9.65 6.94
N TYR A 334 -22.50 10.41 7.92
CA TYR A 334 -22.95 11.78 8.20
C TYR A 334 -21.86 12.78 7.82
N ILE A 335 -22.21 13.80 7.03
CA ILE A 335 -21.32 14.90 6.66
C ILE A 335 -21.70 16.16 7.46
N PRO A 336 -20.82 16.64 8.37
CA PRO A 336 -21.08 17.80 9.22
C PRO A 336 -21.01 19.11 8.46
N GLU A 337 -21.56 20.18 9.07
CA GLU A 337 -21.68 21.49 8.41
C GLU A 337 -20.34 22.19 8.17
N SER A 338 -19.34 21.79 8.96
CA SER A 338 -17.97 22.30 8.89
C SER A 338 -17.22 21.87 7.64
N VAL A 339 -17.65 20.81 6.94
CA VAL A 339 -16.96 20.28 5.77
C VAL A 339 -17.10 21.25 4.63
N THR A 340 -15.96 21.76 4.14
CA THR A 340 -15.91 22.71 3.02
C THR A 340 -15.35 22.11 1.73
N TYR A 341 -14.62 20.98 1.84
CA TYR A 341 -13.97 20.31 0.71
C TYR A 341 -14.16 18.80 0.78
N ILE A 342 -14.56 18.19 -0.34
CA ILE A 342 -14.62 16.73 -0.52
C ILE A 342 -13.84 16.35 -1.78
N GLY A 343 -12.77 15.60 -1.60
CA GLY A 343 -11.88 15.17 -2.67
C GLY A 343 -12.53 14.24 -3.68
N HIS A 344 -11.85 14.08 -4.80
CA HIS A 344 -12.30 13.18 -5.86
C HIS A 344 -12.43 11.76 -5.31
N HIS A 345 -13.51 11.07 -5.64
CA HIS A 345 -13.75 9.69 -5.19
C HIS A 345 -13.73 9.49 -3.66
N ALA A 346 -13.89 10.52 -2.81
CA ALA A 346 -13.73 10.36 -1.35
C ALA A 346 -14.49 9.18 -0.75
N PHE A 347 -15.65 8.80 -1.31
CA PHE A 347 -16.45 7.64 -0.90
C PHE A 347 -16.69 6.66 -2.07
N TRP A 348 -15.80 6.57 -3.05
CA TRP A 348 -16.01 5.70 -4.20
C TRP A 348 -16.07 4.23 -3.79
N ASP A 349 -17.01 3.48 -4.40
CA ASP A 349 -17.21 2.05 -4.11
C ASP A 349 -17.47 1.75 -2.61
N THR A 350 -17.98 2.72 -1.85
CA THR A 350 -18.66 2.44 -0.57
C THR A 350 -20.12 2.09 -0.78
N CYS A 351 -20.71 2.51 -1.92
CA CYS A 351 -22.02 2.11 -2.41
C CYS A 351 -21.85 1.29 -3.69
N TYR A 352 -22.41 0.08 -3.73
CA TYR A 352 -22.23 -0.86 -4.84
C TYR A 352 -23.50 -1.67 -5.12
N LYS A 353 -23.52 -2.40 -6.25
CA LYS A 353 -24.63 -3.29 -6.60
C LYS A 353 -24.23 -4.75 -6.49
N ASP A 354 -25.05 -5.52 -5.81
CA ASP A 354 -24.94 -6.98 -5.73
C ASP A 354 -26.32 -7.60 -5.92
N GLY A 355 -26.43 -8.57 -6.83
CA GLY A 355 -27.74 -9.16 -7.20
C GLY A 355 -28.76 -8.17 -7.79
N GLY A 356 -28.34 -6.96 -8.18
CA GLY A 356 -29.23 -5.89 -8.64
C GLY A 356 -29.73 -4.95 -7.54
N GLU A 357 -29.41 -5.24 -6.28
CA GLU A 357 -29.74 -4.40 -5.12
C GLU A 357 -28.55 -3.50 -4.75
N LEU A 358 -28.82 -2.29 -4.24
CA LEU A 358 -27.80 -1.40 -3.72
C LEU A 358 -27.39 -1.84 -2.31
N LYS A 359 -26.08 -1.84 -2.03
CA LYS A 359 -25.47 -2.23 -0.75
C LYS A 359 -24.37 -1.25 -0.35
N GLY A 360 -23.92 -1.34 0.90
CA GLY A 360 -22.97 -0.42 1.52
C GLY A 360 -23.66 0.88 1.93
N VAL A 361 -23.03 2.04 1.66
CA VAL A 361 -23.60 3.35 2.01
C VAL A 361 -24.82 3.63 1.15
N THR A 362 -26.01 3.33 1.69
CA THR A 362 -27.31 3.49 1.02
C THR A 362 -28.13 4.64 1.58
N VAL A 363 -27.75 5.14 2.76
CA VAL A 363 -28.28 6.36 3.38
C VAL A 363 -27.12 7.28 3.76
N MET A 364 -27.26 8.57 3.46
CA MET A 364 -26.31 9.61 3.85
C MET A 364 -27.05 10.77 4.50
N ASN A 365 -26.55 11.24 5.63
CA ASN A 365 -27.04 12.46 6.27
C ASN A 365 -26.06 13.61 6.03
N VAL A 366 -26.60 14.80 5.79
CA VAL A 366 -25.82 16.02 5.55
C VAL A 366 -26.38 17.13 6.42
N ALA A 367 -25.52 17.79 7.19
CA ALA A 367 -25.94 18.80 8.18
C ALA A 367 -26.45 20.11 7.55
N VAL A 368 -25.96 20.45 6.35
CA VAL A 368 -26.33 21.67 5.63
C VAL A 368 -27.50 21.44 4.67
N SER A 369 -28.11 22.52 4.18
CA SER A 369 -29.16 22.40 3.16
C SER A 369 -28.64 21.85 1.83
N GLU A 370 -29.53 21.33 0.98
CA GLU A 370 -29.18 20.86 -0.37
C GLU A 370 -28.45 21.92 -1.21
N ASP A 371 -28.89 23.19 -1.10
CA ASP A 371 -28.31 24.33 -1.81
C ASP A 371 -26.90 24.68 -1.31
N GLU A 372 -26.64 24.49 -0.02
CA GLU A 372 -25.31 24.70 0.59
C GLU A 372 -24.37 23.54 0.28
N PHE A 373 -24.88 22.31 0.38
CA PHE A 373 -24.12 21.11 0.00
C PHE A 373 -23.69 21.15 -1.47
N GLY A 374 -24.54 21.67 -2.35
CA GLY A 374 -24.21 21.87 -3.77
C GLY A 374 -23.13 22.91 -4.07
N LYS A 375 -22.67 23.68 -3.07
CA LYS A 375 -21.62 24.71 -3.19
C LYS A 375 -20.25 24.24 -2.69
N LEU A 376 -20.15 23.04 -2.13
CA LEU A 376 -18.89 22.50 -1.64
C LEU A 376 -17.85 22.41 -2.76
N GLU A 377 -16.59 22.68 -2.41
CA GLU A 377 -15.49 22.44 -3.33
C GLU A 377 -15.29 20.92 -3.49
N VAL A 378 -15.20 20.48 -4.74
CA VAL A 378 -15.00 19.07 -5.11
C VAL A 378 -13.78 18.95 -6.03
N GLY A 379 -13.05 17.83 -5.93
CA GLY A 379 -11.82 17.59 -6.69
C GLY A 379 -11.95 17.70 -8.23
N ASP A 380 -10.79 17.83 -8.90
CA ASP A 380 -10.65 18.17 -10.34
C ASP A 380 -11.39 17.24 -11.34
N ASP A 381 -11.78 17.83 -12.47
CA ASP A 381 -12.66 17.34 -13.55
C ASP A 381 -12.18 16.13 -14.39
N TRP A 382 -11.22 15.30 -13.94
CA TRP A 382 -10.66 14.24 -14.81
C TRP A 382 -11.60 13.04 -15.07
N ARG A 383 -12.79 13.01 -14.47
CA ARG A 383 -14.00 12.35 -15.01
C ARG A 383 -15.25 13.17 -14.59
N PRO A 384 -16.23 13.38 -15.49
CA PRO A 384 -17.20 14.43 -15.30
C PRO A 384 -18.19 14.12 -14.18
N LYS A 385 -18.08 14.77 -13.02
CA LYS A 385 -19.19 14.97 -12.04
C LYS A 385 -19.93 13.71 -11.55
N TYR A 386 -19.53 12.50 -11.92
CA TYR A 386 -20.38 11.33 -11.77
C TYR A 386 -20.39 10.77 -10.36
N ASP A 387 -19.39 11.04 -9.52
CA ASP A 387 -19.22 10.24 -8.29
C ASP A 387 -20.00 10.83 -7.12
N TRP A 388 -19.94 12.14 -6.89
CA TRP A 388 -20.87 12.81 -5.96
C TRP A 388 -22.31 12.85 -6.51
N LEU A 389 -22.50 12.89 -7.85
CA LEU A 389 -23.81 12.70 -8.46
C LEU A 389 -24.30 11.25 -8.39
N LEU A 390 -23.42 10.25 -8.23
CA LEU A 390 -23.78 8.85 -8.01
C LEU A 390 -24.40 8.71 -6.63
N PHE A 391 -23.80 9.35 -5.61
CA PHE A 391 -24.41 9.52 -4.30
C PHE A 391 -25.79 10.17 -4.43
N LYS A 392 -25.90 11.35 -5.06
CA LYS A 392 -27.17 12.06 -5.14
C LYS A 392 -28.27 11.37 -5.99
N LYS A 393 -27.91 10.45 -6.90
CA LYS A 393 -28.89 9.77 -7.79
C LYS A 393 -29.22 8.33 -7.38
N ALA A 394 -28.38 7.70 -6.57
CA ALA A 394 -28.54 6.31 -6.17
C ALA A 394 -28.67 6.12 -4.65
N VAL A 395 -28.22 7.08 -3.84
CA VAL A 395 -28.23 7.04 -2.37
C VAL A 395 -29.25 8.05 -1.85
N ASP A 396 -30.02 7.66 -0.84
CA ASP A 396 -30.96 8.57 -0.19
C ASP A 396 -30.19 9.56 0.68
N VAL A 397 -30.23 10.84 0.31
CA VAL A 397 -29.57 11.93 1.05
C VAL A 397 -30.61 12.65 1.90
N ASN A 398 -30.44 12.59 3.22
CA ASN A 398 -31.25 13.32 4.19
C ASN A 398 -30.51 14.57 4.66
N TYR A 399 -31.15 15.73 4.54
CA TYR A 399 -30.60 16.99 5.03
C TYR A 399 -31.13 17.26 6.44
N SER A 400 -30.29 17.04 7.45
CA SER A 400 -30.61 17.22 8.87
C SER A 400 -29.34 17.44 9.67
N SER A 401 -29.37 18.42 10.56
CA SER A 401 -28.30 18.64 11.56
C SER A 401 -28.38 17.66 12.73
N GLU A 402 -29.44 16.84 12.84
CA GLU A 402 -29.55 15.84 13.90
C GLU A 402 -28.58 14.67 13.65
N ARG A 403 -27.72 14.40 14.63
CA ARG A 403 -26.79 13.28 14.63
C ARG A 403 -27.39 12.07 15.35
N GLU A 404 -27.14 10.88 14.83
CA GLU A 404 -27.50 9.63 15.49
C GLU A 404 -26.52 9.38 16.65
N ALA A 405 -27.07 9.11 17.84
CA ALA A 405 -26.30 8.87 19.07
C ALA A 405 -26.11 7.38 19.35
#